data_AF-A0A1F3ARU8-F1
#
_entry.id   AF-A0A1F3ARU8-F1
#
_cell.length_a   1.000
_cell.length_b   1.000
_cell.length_c   1.000
_cell.angle_alpha   90.00
_cell.angle_beta   90.00
_cell.angle_gamma   90.00
#
_symmetry.space_group_name_H-M   'P 1'
#
loop_
_entity.id
_entity.type
_entity.pdbx_description
1 polymer ?
#
loop_
_entity_poly.entity_id
_entity_poly.type
_entity_poly.pdbx_seq_one_letter_code
_entity_poly.pdbx_strand_id
1 'polypeptide(L)'
;MKKRSIDTPIPMALFGAVVMVMALMISPAMAANPCAGAEQPGVDPSLVTRPEGTELAKGDPAAQIKLGESLFKDTSLSSNGFSCDTCHAENASFNASFAQPYPHEVAMAVERGGITSVDLDEMVQFCLVVPMETKPLPWDSKELSALTAYTAQLQKAFQKAAHP
;
A
#
# COMPACT_ATOMS: atom_id res chain seq x y z
N MET A 1 41.02 -72.91 2.71
CA MET A 1 40.68 -73.08 4.14
C MET A 1 41.58 -72.20 5.01
N LYS A 2 41.12 -71.03 5.47
CA LYS A 2 41.34 -70.50 6.84
C LYS A 2 40.64 -69.14 6.96
N LYS A 3 39.66 -69.06 7.85
CA LYS A 3 39.12 -67.81 8.40
C LYS A 3 40.21 -67.13 9.24
N ARG A 4 40.19 -65.80 9.33
CA ARG A 4 40.63 -65.03 10.51
C ARG A 4 39.97 -63.65 10.50
N SER A 5 38.99 -63.50 11.39
CA SER A 5 38.54 -62.22 11.93
C SER A 5 39.68 -61.54 12.69
N ILE A 6 39.77 -60.21 12.60
CA ILE A 6 40.40 -59.38 13.62
C ILE A 6 39.46 -58.20 13.86
N ASP A 7 38.87 -58.24 15.05
CA ASP A 7 38.16 -57.18 15.72
C ASP A 7 39.10 -56.02 16.06
N THR A 8 38.61 -54.78 15.93
CA THR A 8 39.13 -53.66 16.75
C THR A 8 38.00 -52.66 17.00
N PRO A 9 37.68 -52.33 18.26
CA PRO A 9 36.59 -51.43 18.61
C PRO A 9 37.00 -49.96 18.45
N ILE A 10 36.13 -49.15 17.85
CA ILE A 10 36.24 -47.68 17.82
C ILE A 10 35.65 -47.15 19.14
N PRO A 11 36.39 -46.35 19.93
CA PRO A 11 35.93 -45.88 21.23
C PRO A 11 34.89 -44.76 21.11
N MET A 12 33.90 -44.82 22.01
CA MET A 12 33.00 -43.73 22.34
C MET A 12 33.77 -42.57 23.01
N ALA A 13 33.62 -41.36 22.48
CA ALA A 13 33.80 -40.09 23.18
C ALA A 13 32.74 -39.13 22.61
N LEU A 14 31.59 -38.88 23.25
CA LEU A 14 31.39 -37.97 24.40
C LEU A 14 32.08 -36.61 24.20
N PHE A 15 31.49 -35.75 23.37
CA PHE A 15 31.64 -34.30 23.49
C PHE A 15 30.39 -33.56 22.99
N GLY A 16 29.86 -32.70 23.86
CA GLY A 16 29.29 -31.42 23.43
C GLY A 16 27.80 -31.39 23.15
N ALA A 17 27.01 -31.14 24.19
CA ALA A 17 25.68 -30.56 24.07
C ALA A 17 25.74 -29.25 23.25
N VAL A 18 25.11 -29.21 22.08
CA VAL A 18 24.76 -27.95 21.41
C VAL A 18 23.34 -27.61 21.84
N VAL A 19 23.25 -26.74 22.84
CA VAL A 19 22.00 -26.10 23.26
C VAL A 19 21.54 -25.22 22.10
N MET A 20 20.50 -25.67 21.40
CA MET A 20 19.82 -24.91 20.36
C MET A 20 18.93 -23.86 21.05
N VAL A 21 19.52 -22.72 21.43
CA VAL A 21 18.75 -21.53 21.81
C VAL A 21 18.24 -20.89 20.53
N MET A 22 17.07 -21.32 20.04
CA MET A 22 16.29 -20.51 19.12
C MET A 22 15.68 -19.36 19.91
N ALA A 23 16.41 -18.26 20.00
CA ALA A 23 15.87 -16.98 20.43
C ALA A 23 14.85 -16.52 19.37
N LEU A 24 13.57 -16.70 19.66
CA LEU A 24 12.47 -15.99 19.01
C LEU A 24 12.63 -14.50 19.32
N MET A 25 13.41 -13.81 18.50
CA MET A 25 13.43 -12.36 18.43
C MET A 25 12.12 -11.91 17.78
N ILE A 26 11.02 -11.93 18.54
CA ILE A 26 9.81 -11.20 18.17
C ILE A 26 10.16 -9.72 18.36
N SER A 27 10.76 -9.14 17.33
CA SER A 27 10.81 -7.69 17.21
C SER A 27 9.37 -7.21 17.11
N PRO A 28 8.93 -6.21 17.89
CA PRO A 28 7.66 -5.57 17.64
C PRO A 28 7.78 -4.92 16.27
N ALA A 29 7.16 -5.52 15.26
CA ALA A 29 6.96 -4.85 13.99
C ALA A 29 6.21 -3.57 14.33
N MET A 30 6.87 -2.42 14.19
CA MET A 30 6.17 -1.17 13.93
C MET A 30 5.18 -1.50 12.83
N ALA A 31 3.87 -1.37 13.10
CA ALA A 31 2.82 -1.80 12.19
C ALA A 31 3.16 -1.28 10.79
N ALA A 32 3.69 -2.16 9.93
CA ALA A 32 4.13 -1.75 8.62
C ALA A 32 2.89 -1.26 7.89
N ASN A 33 2.94 -0.06 7.29
CA ASN A 33 1.84 0.42 6.46
C ASN A 33 1.56 -0.70 5.44
N PRO A 34 0.35 -1.30 5.43
CA PRO A 34 0.06 -2.44 4.55
C PRO A 34 0.20 -2.07 3.07
N CYS A 35 0.09 -0.78 2.73
CA CYS A 35 0.36 -0.24 1.40
C CYS A 35 1.84 0.10 1.13
N ALA A 36 2.71 0.01 2.14
CA ALA A 36 4.17 0.05 1.97
C ALA A 36 4.79 -1.36 1.80
N GLY A 37 3.96 -2.41 1.85
CA GLY A 37 4.39 -3.81 1.83
C GLY A 37 4.91 -4.29 0.46
N ALA A 38 5.98 -5.10 0.53
CA ALA A 38 6.78 -5.67 -0.57
C ALA A 38 7.42 -4.65 -1.54
N GLU A 39 8.59 -4.98 -2.08
CA GLU A 39 9.23 -4.23 -3.18
C GLU A 39 8.37 -4.37 -4.45
N GLN A 40 7.26 -3.64 -4.52
CA GLN A 40 6.47 -3.52 -5.73
C GLN A 40 7.28 -2.80 -6.82
N PRO A 41 7.31 -3.29 -8.07
CA PRO A 41 7.95 -2.59 -9.17
C PRO A 41 7.34 -1.19 -9.32
N GLY A 42 8.14 -0.24 -9.84
CA GLY A 42 7.65 1.09 -10.12
C GLY A 42 6.48 1.08 -11.11
N VAL A 43 5.68 2.15 -11.09
CA VAL A 43 4.54 2.34 -12.01
C VAL A 43 4.95 3.24 -13.17
N ASP A 44 4.48 2.92 -14.38
CA ASP A 44 4.56 3.85 -15.50
C ASP A 44 3.71 5.09 -15.20
N PRO A 45 4.30 6.30 -15.14
CA PRO A 45 3.58 7.53 -14.83
C PRO A 45 2.33 7.73 -15.67
N SER A 46 2.38 7.36 -16.96
CA SER A 46 1.27 7.56 -17.90
C SER A 46 -0.01 6.80 -17.53
N LEU A 47 0.07 5.80 -16.65
CA LEU A 47 -1.09 5.06 -16.15
C LEU A 47 -1.84 5.81 -15.04
N VAL A 48 -1.15 6.70 -14.33
CA VAL A 48 -1.63 7.32 -13.08
C VAL A 48 -1.62 8.84 -13.12
N THR A 49 -0.99 9.45 -14.13
CA THR A 49 -1.08 10.89 -14.41
C THR A 49 -2.16 11.16 -15.43
N ARG A 50 -2.92 12.23 -15.23
CA ARG A 50 -4.05 12.59 -16.06
C ARG A 50 -3.58 13.02 -17.46
N PRO A 51 -4.11 12.42 -18.54
CA PRO A 51 -3.86 12.90 -19.90
C PRO A 51 -4.46 14.30 -20.13
N GLU A 52 -3.76 15.12 -20.91
CA GLU A 52 -4.26 16.44 -21.31
C GLU A 52 -5.65 16.35 -21.97
N GLY A 53 -6.52 17.30 -21.64
CA GLY A 53 -7.87 17.39 -22.20
C GLY A 53 -8.90 16.47 -21.55
N THR A 54 -8.56 15.74 -20.49
CA THR A 54 -9.51 14.92 -19.72
C THR A 54 -10.07 15.64 -18.49
N GLU A 55 -11.33 15.38 -18.16
CA GLU A 55 -12.02 15.90 -16.97
C GLU A 55 -12.64 14.75 -16.17
N LEU A 56 -12.74 14.89 -14.84
CA LEU A 56 -13.55 13.97 -14.05
C LEU A 56 -15.01 14.07 -14.45
N ALA A 57 -15.74 12.96 -14.30
CA ALA A 57 -17.20 12.99 -14.37
C ALA A 57 -17.78 14.05 -13.45
N LYS A 58 -18.75 14.81 -13.95
CA LYS A 58 -19.55 15.75 -13.16
C LYS A 58 -20.69 15.00 -12.49
N GLY A 59 -21.13 15.47 -11.33
CA GLY A 59 -22.21 14.84 -10.58
C GLY A 59 -22.70 15.69 -9.42
N ASP A 60 -23.74 15.20 -8.75
CA ASP A 60 -24.19 15.77 -7.47
C ASP A 60 -23.12 15.55 -6.40
N PRO A 61 -22.62 16.60 -5.72
CA PRO A 61 -21.52 16.47 -4.77
C PRO A 61 -21.81 15.51 -3.61
N ALA A 62 -23.04 15.48 -3.10
CA ALA A 62 -23.41 14.61 -1.98
C ALA A 62 -23.46 13.14 -2.42
N ALA A 63 -24.01 12.87 -3.61
CA ALA A 63 -24.01 11.53 -4.19
C ALA A 63 -22.58 11.03 -4.50
N GLN A 64 -21.70 11.90 -5.01
CA GLN A 64 -20.30 11.57 -5.28
C GLN A 64 -19.56 11.19 -4.01
N ILE A 65 -19.69 11.99 -2.95
CA ILE A 65 -19.09 11.70 -1.65
C ILE A 65 -19.59 10.35 -1.10
N LYS A 66 -20.91 10.12 -1.12
CA LYS A 66 -21.49 8.87 -0.61
C LYS A 66 -21.00 7.64 -1.38
N LEU A 67 -20.93 7.74 -2.71
CA LEU A 67 -20.38 6.68 -3.54
C LEU A 67 -18.89 6.48 -3.25
N GLY A 68 -18.13 7.56 -3.16
CA GLY A 68 -16.69 7.53 -2.86
C GLY A 68 -16.40 6.85 -1.53
N GLU A 69 -17.17 7.14 -0.48
CA GLU A 69 -17.04 6.45 0.80
C GLU A 69 -17.29 4.94 0.69
N SER A 70 -18.31 4.55 -0.07
CA SER A 70 -18.60 3.13 -0.31
C SER A 70 -17.46 2.44 -1.05
N LEU A 71 -16.95 3.06 -2.12
CA LEU A 71 -15.85 2.54 -2.93
C LEU A 71 -14.53 2.48 -2.15
N PHE A 72 -14.28 3.45 -1.27
CA PHE A 72 -13.08 3.51 -0.44
C PHE A 72 -12.91 2.26 0.44
N LYS A 73 -14.02 1.64 0.84
CA LYS A 73 -14.08 0.43 1.67
C LYS A 73 -14.25 -0.86 0.84
N ASP A 74 -14.43 -0.73 -0.48
CA ASP A 74 -14.76 -1.85 -1.36
C ASP A 74 -13.51 -2.61 -1.78
N THR A 75 -13.35 -3.82 -1.23
CA THR A 75 -12.24 -4.71 -1.57
C THR A 75 -12.37 -5.34 -2.95
N SER A 76 -13.54 -5.26 -3.60
CA SER A 76 -13.74 -5.78 -4.96
C SER A 76 -13.08 -4.91 -6.04
N LEU A 77 -12.60 -3.71 -5.69
CA LEU A 77 -11.84 -2.85 -6.59
C LEU A 77 -10.43 -3.35 -6.88
N SER A 78 -9.87 -4.18 -6.00
CA SER A 78 -8.52 -4.73 -6.11
C SER A 78 -8.52 -6.20 -6.54
N SER A 79 -7.38 -6.66 -7.05
CA SER A 79 -7.14 -8.08 -7.32
C SER A 79 -6.54 -8.81 -6.12
N ASN A 80 -6.04 -8.07 -5.12
CA ASN A 80 -5.31 -8.58 -3.97
C ASN A 80 -6.09 -8.47 -2.64
N GLY A 81 -7.35 -8.05 -2.68
CA GLY A 81 -8.25 -7.97 -1.52
C GLY A 81 -8.09 -6.71 -0.67
N PHE A 82 -7.23 -5.77 -1.07
CA PHE A 82 -7.13 -4.46 -0.43
C PHE A 82 -8.25 -3.51 -0.87
N SER A 83 -8.60 -2.61 0.03
CA SER A 83 -9.37 -1.39 -0.24
C SER A 83 -8.53 -0.19 0.19
N CYS A 84 -8.93 1.03 -0.17
CA CYS A 84 -8.25 2.23 0.32
C CYS A 84 -8.26 2.29 1.86
N ASP A 85 -9.37 1.86 2.47
CA ASP A 85 -9.57 1.77 3.91
C ASP A 85 -8.59 0.81 4.61
N THR A 86 -8.06 -0.19 3.88
CA THR A 86 -7.05 -1.12 4.44
C THR A 86 -5.82 -0.38 4.98
N CYS A 87 -5.47 0.75 4.37
CA CYS A 87 -4.31 1.56 4.79
C CYS A 87 -4.70 2.89 5.44
N HIS A 88 -5.87 3.42 5.08
CA HIS A 88 -6.33 4.77 5.46
C HIS A 88 -7.54 4.79 6.39
N ALA A 89 -7.87 3.66 7.02
CA ALA A 89 -8.87 3.61 8.07
C ALA A 89 -8.63 4.70 9.12
N GLU A 90 -9.68 5.45 9.47
CA GLU A 90 -9.64 6.51 10.49
C GLU A 90 -8.56 7.58 10.22
N ASN A 91 -8.24 7.85 8.95
CA ASN A 91 -7.15 8.74 8.51
C ASN A 91 -5.74 8.27 8.90
N ALA A 92 -5.56 6.97 9.16
CA ALA A 92 -4.26 6.38 9.38
C ALA A 92 -3.36 6.48 8.13
N SER A 93 -2.06 6.43 8.36
CA SER A 93 -1.02 6.30 7.31
C SER A 93 -0.99 7.41 6.24
N PHE A 94 -1.80 8.47 6.37
CA PHE A 94 -1.59 9.69 5.60
C PHE A 94 -0.32 10.39 6.10
N ASN A 95 0.54 10.80 5.17
CA ASN A 95 1.65 11.68 5.49
C ASN A 95 1.12 13.07 5.90
N ALA A 96 1.87 13.82 6.72
CA ALA A 96 1.55 15.21 7.05
C ALA A 96 1.38 16.08 5.78
N SER A 97 2.09 15.77 4.69
CA SER A 97 1.93 16.46 3.41
C SER A 97 0.51 16.35 2.84
N PHE A 98 -0.29 15.35 3.22
CA PHE A 98 -1.68 15.23 2.81
C PHE A 98 -2.51 16.47 3.18
N ALA A 99 -2.12 17.22 4.22
CA ALA A 99 -2.76 18.48 4.56
C ALA A 99 -2.49 19.62 3.56
N GLN A 100 -1.50 19.49 2.67
CA GLN A 100 -1.18 20.52 1.68
C GLN A 100 -2.21 20.55 0.54
N PRO A 101 -2.56 21.72 -0.01
CA PRO A 101 -3.37 21.80 -1.22
C PRO A 101 -2.75 20.97 -2.35
N TYR A 102 -3.58 20.30 -3.14
CA TYR A 102 -3.15 19.68 -4.40
C TYR A 102 -3.11 20.74 -5.52
N PRO A 103 -2.21 20.60 -6.52
CA PRO A 103 -1.19 19.55 -6.61
C PRO A 103 0.00 19.78 -5.66
N HIS A 104 0.60 18.69 -5.18
CA HIS A 104 1.82 18.73 -4.38
C HIS A 104 2.63 17.43 -4.50
N GLU A 105 3.85 17.41 -3.95
CA GLU A 105 4.70 16.22 -3.94
C GLU A 105 4.23 15.18 -2.91
N VAL A 106 4.06 13.93 -3.33
CA VAL A 106 3.76 12.81 -2.43
C VAL A 106 4.88 11.78 -2.51
N ALA A 107 5.49 11.45 -1.36
CA ALA A 107 6.68 10.59 -1.29
C ALA A 107 6.52 9.26 -2.07
N MET A 108 5.39 8.55 -1.90
CA MET A 108 5.18 7.29 -2.61
C MET A 108 5.09 7.45 -4.13
N ALA A 109 4.54 8.56 -4.62
CA ALA A 109 4.45 8.87 -6.04
C ALA A 109 5.84 9.17 -6.65
N VAL A 110 6.70 9.85 -5.89
CA VAL A 110 8.11 10.05 -6.26
C VAL A 110 8.86 8.71 -6.27
N GLU A 111 8.77 7.96 -5.19
CA GLU A 111 9.56 6.73 -4.99
C GLU A 111 9.22 5.62 -5.98
N ARG A 112 7.93 5.48 -6.36
CA ARG A 112 7.50 4.38 -7.25
C ARG A 112 7.17 4.84 -8.67
N GLY A 113 6.84 6.11 -8.88
CA GLY A 113 6.48 6.65 -10.20
C GLY A 113 7.44 7.72 -10.71
N GLY A 114 8.34 8.26 -9.89
CA GLY A 114 9.11 9.45 -10.28
C GLY A 114 8.25 10.69 -10.51
N ILE A 115 7.05 10.73 -9.93
CA ILE A 115 6.08 11.82 -10.11
C ILE A 115 6.27 12.83 -8.97
N THR A 116 6.81 14.00 -9.27
CA THR A 116 7.19 15.04 -8.28
C THR A 116 6.06 15.99 -7.91
N SER A 117 4.95 15.95 -8.63
CA SER A 117 3.74 16.72 -8.34
C SER A 117 2.55 15.91 -8.84
N VAL A 118 1.61 15.61 -7.96
CA VAL A 118 0.39 14.87 -8.29
C VAL A 118 -0.82 15.73 -7.98
N ASP A 119 -1.86 15.62 -8.79
CA ASP A 119 -3.22 16.00 -8.43
C ASP A 119 -3.88 14.92 -7.56
N LEU A 120 -5.01 15.27 -6.93
CA LEU A 120 -5.66 14.37 -5.97
C LEU A 120 -6.19 13.09 -6.64
N ASP A 121 -6.76 13.21 -7.83
CA ASP A 121 -7.27 12.07 -8.62
C ASP A 121 -6.14 11.20 -9.18
N GLU A 122 -4.99 11.80 -9.51
CA GLU A 122 -3.79 11.06 -9.90
C GLU A 122 -3.27 10.22 -8.73
N MET A 123 -3.29 10.76 -7.52
CA MET A 123 -2.95 10.01 -6.31
C MET A 123 -3.96 8.88 -6.05
N VAL A 124 -5.25 9.08 -6.33
CA VAL A 124 -6.26 8.00 -6.27
C VAL A 124 -5.94 6.89 -7.28
N GLN A 125 -5.60 7.23 -8.53
CA GLN A 125 -5.17 6.26 -9.54
C GLN A 125 -3.91 5.51 -9.12
N PHE A 126 -2.94 6.23 -8.55
CA PHE A 126 -1.74 5.61 -8.02
C PHE A 126 -2.06 4.59 -6.92
N CYS A 127 -2.95 4.91 -5.98
CA CYS A 127 -3.38 3.98 -4.94
C CYS A 127 -4.08 2.74 -5.51
N LEU A 128 -4.88 2.91 -6.56
CA LEU A 128 -5.54 1.81 -7.26
C LEU A 128 -4.52 0.90 -7.96
N VAL A 129 -3.54 1.47 -8.65
CA VAL A 129 -2.62 0.71 -9.48
C VAL A 129 -1.50 0.06 -8.67
N VAL A 130 -0.93 0.78 -7.69
CA VAL A 130 0.31 0.36 -7.03
C VAL A 130 0.05 -0.59 -5.86
N PRO A 131 -0.57 -0.16 -4.73
CA PRO A 131 -0.85 -1.09 -3.63
C PRO A 131 -2.09 -1.97 -3.84
N MET A 132 -3.08 -1.54 -4.63
CA MET A 132 -4.31 -2.31 -4.85
C MET A 132 -4.27 -3.21 -6.11
N GLU A 133 -3.18 -3.18 -6.88
CA GLU A 133 -2.96 -4.05 -8.04
C GLU A 133 -4.17 -4.13 -9.00
N THR A 134 -4.82 -2.98 -9.24
CA THR A 134 -5.95 -2.87 -10.16
C THR A 134 -5.59 -2.06 -11.39
N LYS A 135 -6.43 -2.16 -12.43
CA LYS A 135 -6.28 -1.30 -13.60
C LYS A 135 -6.73 0.13 -13.23
N PRO A 136 -6.11 1.16 -13.82
CA PRO A 136 -6.58 2.52 -13.64
C PRO A 136 -8.04 2.63 -14.09
N LEU A 137 -8.84 3.37 -13.32
CA LEU A 137 -10.20 3.69 -13.70
C LEU A 137 -10.18 4.65 -14.90
N PRO A 138 -11.23 4.66 -15.74
CA PRO A 138 -11.36 5.69 -16.77
C PRO A 138 -11.38 7.09 -16.14
N TRP A 139 -10.69 8.04 -16.76
CA TRP A 139 -10.55 9.42 -16.25
C TRP A 139 -11.90 10.15 -16.12
N ASP A 140 -12.86 9.80 -16.97
CA ASP A 140 -14.23 10.31 -16.98
C ASP A 140 -15.23 9.38 -16.26
N SER A 141 -14.75 8.40 -15.49
CA SER A 141 -15.61 7.48 -14.74
C SER A 141 -16.26 8.16 -13.54
N LYS A 142 -17.44 7.65 -13.16
CA LYS A 142 -18.13 8.11 -11.95
C LYS A 142 -17.38 7.70 -10.70
N GLU A 143 -16.73 6.54 -10.75
CA GLU A 143 -15.97 5.92 -9.67
C GLU A 143 -14.73 6.74 -9.32
N LEU A 144 -13.91 7.13 -10.31
CA LEU A 144 -12.74 7.98 -10.06
C LEU A 144 -13.16 9.34 -9.52
N SER A 145 -14.21 9.92 -10.09
CA SER A 145 -14.74 11.21 -9.65
C SER A 145 -15.26 11.14 -8.19
N ALA A 146 -15.98 10.07 -7.84
CA ALA A 146 -16.50 9.84 -6.51
C ALA A 146 -15.40 9.59 -5.46
N LEU A 147 -14.42 8.73 -5.78
CA LEU A 147 -13.25 8.49 -4.94
C LEU A 147 -12.48 9.80 -4.70
N THR A 148 -12.25 10.59 -5.74
CA THR A 148 -11.58 11.90 -5.62
C THR A 148 -12.35 12.85 -4.72
N ALA A 149 -13.68 12.95 -4.88
CA ALA A 149 -14.53 13.80 -4.05
C ALA A 149 -14.50 13.40 -2.57
N TYR A 150 -14.55 12.10 -2.28
CA TYR A 150 -14.45 11.58 -0.92
C TYR A 150 -13.06 11.78 -0.32
N THR A 151 -11.98 11.51 -1.06
CA THR A 151 -10.62 11.79 -0.58
C THR A 151 -10.41 13.29 -0.30
N ALA A 152 -11.02 14.18 -1.07
CA ALA A 152 -10.99 15.62 -0.80
C ALA A 152 -11.72 15.97 0.52
N GLN A 153 -12.79 15.25 0.86
CA GLN A 153 -13.47 15.39 2.15
C GLN A 153 -12.58 14.89 3.30
N LEU A 154 -11.91 13.74 3.14
CA LEU A 154 -10.93 13.23 4.10
C LEU A 154 -9.80 14.24 4.32
N GLN A 155 -9.27 14.82 3.25
CA GLN A 155 -8.24 15.85 3.33
C GLN A 155 -8.67 17.05 4.17
N LYS A 156 -9.88 17.57 3.93
CA LYS A 156 -10.43 18.68 4.72
C LYS A 156 -10.60 18.33 6.19
N ALA A 157 -10.98 17.10 6.51
CA ALA A 157 -11.07 16.64 7.90
C ALA A 157 -9.67 16.52 8.53
N PHE A 158 -8.70 15.98 7.79
CA PHE A 158 -7.30 15.85 8.21
C PHE A 158 -6.65 17.20 8.49
N GLN A 159 -6.84 18.19 7.61
CA GLN A 159 -6.37 19.56 7.79
C GLN A 159 -6.89 20.20 9.09
N LYS A 160 -8.18 20.00 9.41
CA LYS A 160 -8.78 20.50 10.65
C LYS A 160 -8.21 19.82 11.89
N ALA A 161 -7.94 18.52 11.82
CA ALA A 161 -7.34 17.78 12.93
C ALA A 161 -5.86 18.13 13.14
N ALA A 162 -5.13 18.47 12.07
CA ALA A 162 -3.73 18.87 12.11
C ALA A 162 -3.52 20.33 12.59
N HIS A 163 -4.55 21.17 12.50
CA HIS A 163 -4.54 22.57 12.95
C HIS A 163 -5.75 22.87 13.87
N PRO A 164 -5.77 22.30 15.10
CA PRO A 164 -6.89 22.46 16.04
C PRO A 164 -7.03 23.87 16.60
#